data_AF-A0A1X1QTG7-F1
#
_entry.id   AF-A0A1X1QTG7-F1
#
_cell.length_a   1.000
_cell.length_b   1.000
_cell.length_c   1.000
_cell.angle_alpha   90.00
_cell.angle_beta   90.00
_cell.angle_gamma   90.00
#
_symmetry.space_group_name_H-M   'P 1'
#
loop_
_entity.id
_entity.type
_entity.pdbx_description
1 polymer ?
#
loop_
_entity_poly.entity_id
_entity_poly.type
_entity_poly.pdbx_seq_one_letter_code
_entity_poly.pdbx_strand_id
1 'polypeptide(L)' 'MKITVGDMKDMLKDCPDDMELYFNGLDFYRLKQRDEKILQVEFNQLVYEDKETGEVKIDNLK' A
#
# COMPACT_ATOMS: atom_id res chain seq x y z
N MET A 1 1.10 -11.58 3.08
CA MET A 1 1.10 -11.13 4.49
C MET A 1 0.00 -10.10 4.67
N LYS A 2 -0.70 -10.09 5.80
CA LYS A 2 -1.68 -9.04 6.14
C LYS A 2 -1.29 -8.48 7.50
N ILE A 3 -1.25 -7.15 7.61
CA ILE A 3 -1.09 -6.44 8.89
C ILE A 3 -2.39 -5.70 9.17
N THR A 4 -2.72 -5.49 10.44
CA THR A 4 -3.82 -4.62 10.84
C THR A 4 -3.38 -3.17 10.87
N VAL A 5 -4.35 -2.25 10.97
CA VAL A 5 -4.07 -0.83 11.23
C VAL A 5 -3.36 -0.65 12.59
N GLY A 6 -3.64 -1.51 13.57
CA GLY A 6 -2.95 -1.50 14.86
C GLY A 6 -1.48 -1.84 14.72
N ASP A 7 -1.15 -2.92 14.02
CA ASP A 7 0.24 -3.34 13.80
C ASP A 7 1.05 -2.24 13.08
N MET A 8 0.45 -1.58 12.09
CA MET A 8 1.10 -0.46 11.38
C MET A 8 1.36 0.72 12.32
N LYS A 9 0.41 1.07 13.21
CA LYS A 9 0.60 2.14 14.21
C LYS A 9 1.73 1.79 15.18
N ASP A 10 1.79 0.55 15.65
CA ASP A 10 2.84 0.11 16.56
C ASP A 10 4.23 0.15 15.92
N MET A 11 4.33 -0.11 14.61
CA MET A 11 5.57 0.02 13.84
C MET A 11 6.00 1.48 13.64
N LEU A 12 5.05 2.41 13.55
CA LEU A 12 5.31 3.83 13.31
C LEU A 12 5.42 4.67 14.58
N LYS A 13 5.13 4.10 15.76
CA LYS A 13 4.97 4.86 17.02
C LYS A 13 6.19 5.70 17.43
N ASP A 14 7.39 5.28 17.01
CA ASP A 14 8.67 5.93 17.35
C ASP A 14 9.19 6.80 16.19
N CYS A 15 8.49 6.84 15.05
CA CYS A 15 8.82 7.68 13.91
C CYS A 15 8.29 9.11 14.13
N PRO A 16 9.04 10.16 13.74
CA PRO A 16 8.53 11.52 13.70
C PRO A 16 7.30 11.67 12.81
N ASP A 17 6.32 12.49 13.23
CA ASP A 17 5.08 12.74 12.48
C ASP A 17 5.31 13.43 11.12
N ASP A 18 6.45 14.11 10.95
CA ASP A 18 6.85 14.79 9.71
C ASP A 18 7.69 13.89 8.77
N MET A 19 7.95 12.64 9.15
CA MET A 19 8.66 11.69 8.32
C MET A 19 7.77 11.24 7.15
N GLU A 20 8.26 11.44 5.92
CA GLU A 20 7.54 11.02 4.72
C GLU A 20 7.52 9.50 4.57
N LEU A 21 6.33 8.93 4.32
CA LEU A 21 6.18 7.54 3.92
C LEU A 21 6.52 7.39 2.43
N TYR A 22 7.59 6.64 2.13
CA TYR A 22 8.00 6.35 0.77
C TYR A 22 7.57 4.94 0.35
N PHE A 23 6.73 4.84 -0.69
CA PHE A 23 6.17 3.58 -1.19
C PHE A 23 6.90 3.05 -2.44
N ASN A 24 8.21 3.30 -2.54
CA ASN A 24 9.08 2.77 -3.60
C ASN A 24 8.56 3.01 -5.03
N GLY A 25 8.15 4.24 -5.33
CA GLY A 25 7.65 4.64 -6.65
C GLY A 25 6.15 4.46 -6.88
N LEU A 26 5.40 4.01 -5.86
CA LEU A 26 3.94 4.05 -5.87
C LEU A 26 3.41 5.35 -5.28
N ASP A 27 2.47 5.97 -5.97
CA ASP A 27 1.83 7.20 -5.52
C ASP A 27 0.59 6.85 -4.69
N PHE A 28 0.63 7.16 -3.39
CA PHE A 28 -0.52 6.99 -2.53
C PHE A 28 -1.71 7.78 -3.08
N TYR A 29 -2.83 7.09 -3.26
CA TYR A 29 -4.07 7.70 -3.71
C TYR A 29 -5.03 7.90 -2.54
N ARG A 30 -5.43 6.82 -1.87
CA ARG A 30 -6.35 6.88 -0.73
C ARG A 30 -6.33 5.63 0.13
N LEU A 31 -6.91 5.76 1.32
CA LEU A 31 -7.37 4.63 2.12
C LEU A 31 -8.86 4.39 1.82
N LYS A 32 -9.26 3.13 1.62
CA LYS A 32 -10.65 2.77 1.37
C LYS A 32 -11.05 1.52 2.13
N GLN A 33 -12.08 1.62 2.97
CA GLN A 33 -12.67 0.47 3.62
C GLN A 33 -13.44 -0.37 2.58
N ARG A 34 -13.12 -1.66 2.49
CA ARG A 34 -13.74 -2.60 1.55
C ARG A 34 -14.67 -3.58 2.26
N ASP A 35 -14.46 -3.79 3.55
CA ASP A 35 -15.24 -4.68 4.40
C ASP A 35 -15.11 -4.25 5.87
N GLU A 36 -15.84 -4.90 6.78
CA GLU A 36 -15.84 -4.61 8.23
C GLU A 36 -14.42 -4.58 8.82
N LYS A 37 -13.51 -5.43 8.33
CA LYS A 37 -12.14 -5.58 8.83
C LYS A 37 -11.07 -5.45 7.74
N ILE A 38 -11.40 -4.85 6.60
CA ILE A 38 -10.47 -4.68 5.47
C ILE A 38 -10.37 -3.20 5.10
N LEU A 39 -9.23 -2.60 5.43
CA LEU A 39 -8.82 -1.30 4.92
C LEU A 39 -7.81 -1.50 3.79
N GLN A 40 -8.13 -1.01 2.60
CA GLN A 40 -7.25 -1.05 1.44
C GLN A 40 -6.45 0.24 1.34
N VAL A 41 -5.15 0.12 1.09
CA VAL A 41 -4.30 1.21 0.61
C VAL A 41 -4.33 1.16 -0.92
N GLU A 42 -4.79 2.22 -1.55
CA GLU A 42 -4.85 2.34 -3.01
C GLU A 42 -3.74 3.28 -3.49
N PHE A 43 -3.11 2.88 -4.60
CA PHE A 43 -2.11 3.66 -5.31
C PHE A 43 -2.64 4.04 -6.69
N ASN A 44 -2.06 5.07 -7.32
CA ASN A 44 -2.40 5.43 -8.70
C ASN A 44 -1.88 4.39 -9.71
N GLN A 45 -0.92 3.56 -9.31
CA GLN A 45 -0.40 2.47 -10.12
C GLN A 45 -1.13 1.16 -9.81
N LEU A 46 -1.35 0.33 -10.84
CA LEU A 46 -1.78 -1.05 -10.71
C LEU A 46 -0.57 -1.95 -10.54
N VAL A 47 -0.47 -2.62 -9.40
CA VAL A 47 0.56 -3.65 -9.14
C VAL A 47 -0.07 -5.03 -9.30
N TYR A 48 0.49 -5.87 -10.16
CA TYR A 48 -0.01 -7.21 -10.40
C TYR A 48 1.12 -8.16 -10.79
N GLU A 49 0.89 -9.46 -10.58
CA GLU A 49 1.80 -10.51 -11.04
C GLU A 49 1.42 -10.89 -12.47
N ASP A 50 2.40 -10.82 -13.37
CA ASP A 50 2.26 -11.32 -14.73
C ASP A 50 2.09 -12.83 -14.70
N LYS A 51 1.00 -13.34 -15.28
CA LYS A 51 0.67 -14.77 -15.20
C LYS A 51 1.57 -15.65 -16.06
N GLU A 52 2.23 -15.09 -17.06
CA GLU A 52 3.10 -15.84 -17.96
C GLU A 52 4.53 -15.88 -17.43
N THR A 53 5.02 -14.76 -16.89
CA THR A 53 6.41 -14.65 -16.42
C THR A 53 6.58 -14.81 -14.92
N GLY A 54 5.51 -14.63 -14.13
CA GLY A 54 5.56 -14.57 -12.66
C GLY A 54 6.19 -13.28 -12.12
N GLU A 55 6.49 -12.31 -13.00
CA GLU A 55 7.10 -11.04 -12.58
C GLU A 55 6.05 -10.07 -12.02
N VAL A 56 6.42 -9.31 -11.00
CA VAL A 56 5.59 -8.21 -10.52
C VAL A 56 5.72 -7.02 -11.48
N LYS A 57 4.61 -6.63 -12.10
CA LYS A 57 4.50 -5.46 -12.98
C LYS A 57 3.76 -4.33 -12.29
N ILE A 58 4.14 -3.11 -12.66
CA ILE A 58 3.56 -1.86 -12.15
C ILE A 58 3.16 -1.02 -13.36
N ASP A 59 1.87 -0.79 -13.52
CA ASP A 59 1.31 0.03 -14.60
C ASP A 59 0.76 1.34 -14.05
N ASN A 60 1.11 2.46 -14.69
CA ASN A 60 0.48 3.75 -14.39
C ASN A 60 -0.94 3.77 -14.97
N LEU A 61 -1.95 3.94 -14.10
CA LEU A 61 -3.33 4.14 -14.53
C LEU A 61 -3.45 5.58 -15.04
N LYS A 62 -3.46 5.76 -16.35
CA LYS A 62 -3.66 7.05 -17.02
C LYS A 62 -5.05 7.62 -16.78
#